data_AF-A0A7W0UJE8-F1
#
_entry.id   AF-A0A7W0UJE8-F1
#
_cell.length_a   1.000
_cell.length_b   1.000
_cell.length_c   1.000
_cell.angle_alpha   90.00
_cell.angle_beta   90.00
_cell.angle_gamma   90.00
#
_symmetry.space_group_name_H-M   'P 1'
#
loop_
_entity.id
_entity.type
_entity.pdbx_description
1 polymer ?
#
loop_
_entity_poly.entity_id
_entity_poly.type
_entity_poly.pdbx_seq_one_letter_code
_entity_poly.pdbx_strand_id
1 'polypeptide(L)'
;MSSQGPLTAEWFKRASNNLVNGVSSGFRYLGDDDTLVIDRGEGAYIWDMDGKRYIDYQCAWGPIILGHADPYVTDAVIAAAREGTTFAMTQRREVEAAEAILDAIKWAERMRFTNTGTEATMHALRLARGWANRDLVVKFEGAYHG
;
A
#
# COMPACT_ATOMS: atom_id res chain seq x y z
N MET A 1 2.69 13.03 -26.80
CA MET A 1 2.15 14.19 -26.04
C MET A 1 2.27 13.79 -24.59
N SER A 2 2.99 14.58 -23.79
CA SER A 2 3.16 14.30 -22.35
C SER A 2 1.80 14.26 -21.67
N SER A 3 1.63 13.33 -20.74
CA SER A 3 0.44 13.27 -19.89
C SER A 3 0.47 14.28 -18.73
N GLN A 4 1.62 14.91 -18.48
CA GLN A 4 1.85 15.88 -17.39
C GLN A 4 1.48 17.31 -17.82
N GLY A 5 0.87 18.07 -16.90
CA GLY A 5 0.84 19.53 -16.99
C GLY A 5 2.13 20.17 -16.43
N PRO A 6 2.30 21.49 -16.58
CA PRO A 6 3.53 22.19 -16.18
C PRO A 6 3.89 22.01 -14.71
N LEU A 7 2.90 22.04 -13.80
CA LEU A 7 3.16 21.92 -12.37
C LEU A 7 3.51 20.47 -12.01
N THR A 8 2.83 19.50 -12.61
CA THR A 8 3.17 18.08 -12.45
C THR A 8 4.60 17.80 -12.92
N ALA A 9 5.01 18.33 -14.07
CA ALA A 9 6.37 18.17 -14.59
C ALA A 9 7.42 18.82 -13.68
N GLU A 10 7.14 20.01 -13.14
CA GLU A 10 8.03 20.70 -12.18
C GLU A 10 8.24 19.85 -10.93
N TRP A 11 7.15 19.32 -10.35
CA TRP A 11 7.24 18.47 -9.15
C TRP A 11 7.92 17.14 -9.45
N PHE A 12 7.68 16.53 -10.61
CA PHE A 12 8.37 15.30 -11.01
C PHE A 12 9.88 15.54 -11.14
N LYS A 13 10.30 16.65 -11.77
CA LYS A 13 11.72 17.04 -11.81
C LYS A 13 12.32 17.20 -10.41
N ARG A 14 11.59 17.81 -9.48
CA ARG A 14 12.03 17.91 -8.07
C ARG A 14 12.15 16.53 -7.43
N ALA A 15 11.21 15.62 -7.69
CA ALA A 15 11.29 14.24 -7.21
C ALA A 15 12.53 13.53 -7.78
N SER A 16 12.80 13.65 -9.08
CA SER A 16 13.95 13.02 -9.76
C SER A 16 15.32 13.52 -9.28
N ASN A 17 15.39 14.72 -8.71
CA ASN A 17 16.61 15.21 -8.05
C ASN A 17 16.88 14.52 -6.70
N ASN A 18 15.89 13.88 -6.10
CA ASN A 18 15.96 13.33 -4.73
C ASN A 18 15.69 11.82 -4.66
N LEU A 19 14.98 11.26 -5.64
CA LEU A 19 14.58 9.86 -5.72
C LEU A 19 15.10 9.26 -7.03
N VAL A 20 15.56 8.02 -6.98
CA VAL A 20 15.94 7.28 -8.20
C VAL A 20 14.71 7.18 -9.11
N ASN A 21 14.86 7.67 -10.35
CA ASN A 21 13.77 7.80 -11.34
C ASN A 21 12.54 8.61 -10.84
N GLY A 22 12.72 9.47 -9.84
CA GLY A 22 11.64 10.30 -9.30
C GLY A 22 10.57 9.55 -8.51
N VAL A 23 10.79 8.28 -8.15
CA VAL A 23 9.77 7.43 -7.51
C VAL A 23 10.32 6.58 -6.36
N SER A 24 9.45 6.23 -5.40
CA SER A 24 9.78 5.32 -4.30
C SER A 24 9.49 3.84 -4.60
N SER A 25 8.93 3.54 -5.79
CA SER A 25 8.68 2.18 -6.28
C SER A 25 8.71 2.22 -7.80
N GLY A 26 9.39 1.24 -8.43
CA GLY A 26 9.52 1.16 -9.89
C GLY A 26 8.17 1.09 -10.62
N PHE A 27 7.14 0.52 -9.98
CA PHE A 27 5.78 0.47 -10.55
C PHE A 27 5.11 1.84 -10.71
N ARG A 28 5.64 2.89 -10.10
CA ARG A 28 5.14 4.26 -10.26
C ARG A 28 5.77 5.00 -11.43
N TYR A 29 6.91 4.53 -11.96
CA TYR A 29 7.60 5.20 -13.06
C TYR A 29 6.98 4.78 -14.39
N LEU A 30 6.41 5.76 -15.10
CA LEU A 30 5.76 5.57 -16.40
C LEU A 30 6.58 6.18 -17.56
N GLY A 31 7.75 6.76 -17.26
CA GLY A 31 8.55 7.55 -18.18
C GLY A 31 8.73 8.99 -17.69
N ASP A 32 9.76 9.66 -18.17
CA ASP A 32 10.13 11.00 -17.68
C ASP A 32 9.03 12.04 -17.90
N ASP A 33 8.37 11.97 -19.05
CA ASP A 33 7.30 12.88 -19.46
C ASP A 33 5.90 12.35 -19.11
N ASP A 34 5.78 11.15 -18.53
CA ASP A 34 4.49 10.47 -18.31
C ASP A 34 4.22 10.08 -16.85
N THR A 35 5.21 10.18 -15.97
CA THR A 35 5.01 9.89 -14.55
C THR A 35 4.24 11.02 -13.88
N LEU A 36 2.99 10.76 -13.49
CA LEU A 36 2.16 11.76 -12.80
C LEU A 36 2.60 11.96 -11.34
N VAL A 37 2.37 13.18 -10.85
CA VAL A 37 2.44 13.52 -9.42
C VAL A 37 1.02 13.81 -8.97
N ILE A 38 0.51 13.02 -8.03
CA ILE A 38 -0.87 13.09 -7.54
C ILE A 38 -0.92 13.99 -6.31
N ASP A 39 -1.83 14.96 -6.33
CA ASP A 39 -2.09 15.90 -5.25
C ASP A 39 -3.08 15.33 -4.22
N ARG A 40 -4.19 14.76 -4.70
CA ARG A 40 -5.25 14.23 -3.84
C ARG A 40 -6.09 13.14 -4.51
N GLY A 41 -6.87 12.43 -3.71
CA GLY A 41 -7.90 11.48 -4.15
C GLY A 41 -9.16 11.58 -3.30
N GLU A 42 -10.30 11.26 -3.90
CA GLU A 42 -11.62 11.23 -3.28
C GLU A 42 -12.56 10.29 -4.06
N GLY A 43 -13.14 9.31 -3.38
CA GLY A 43 -13.97 8.28 -4.00
C GLY A 43 -13.22 7.56 -5.12
N ALA A 44 -13.80 7.51 -6.32
CA ALA A 44 -13.20 6.85 -7.48
C ALA A 44 -12.21 7.75 -8.28
N TYR A 45 -11.84 8.92 -7.75
CA TYR A 45 -11.09 9.93 -8.49
C TYR A 45 -9.77 10.29 -7.82
N ILE A 46 -8.80 10.66 -8.66
CA ILE A 46 -7.54 11.30 -8.26
C ILE A 46 -7.32 12.57 -9.08
N TRP A 47 -6.54 13.50 -8.53
CA TRP A 47 -6.15 14.75 -9.17
C TRP A 47 -4.63 14.86 -9.19
N ASP A 48 -4.06 15.21 -10.34
CA ASP A 48 -2.65 15.58 -10.42
C ASP A 48 -2.39 16.99 -9.87
N MET A 49 -1.12 17.40 -9.85
CA MET A 49 -0.72 18.73 -9.35
C MET A 49 -1.31 19.89 -10.16
N ASP A 50 -1.68 19.67 -11.42
CA ASP A 50 -2.33 20.69 -12.27
C ASP A 50 -3.87 20.71 -12.07
N GLY A 51 -4.40 19.88 -11.16
CA GLY A 51 -5.82 19.79 -10.86
C GLY A 51 -6.63 19.01 -11.90
N LYS A 52 -5.99 18.30 -12.83
CA LYS A 52 -6.68 17.44 -13.78
C LYS A 52 -7.19 16.19 -13.04
N ARG A 53 -8.47 15.89 -13.24
CA ARG A 53 -9.14 14.75 -12.59
C ARG A 53 -9.06 13.49 -13.46
N TYR A 54 -8.80 12.36 -12.82
CA TYR A 54 -8.76 11.03 -13.44
C TYR A 54 -9.73 10.10 -12.71
N ILE A 55 -10.32 9.14 -13.43
CA ILE A 55 -10.96 7.97 -12.82
C ILE A 55 -9.84 7.00 -12.46
N ASP A 56 -9.72 6.64 -11.18
CA ASP A 56 -8.64 5.78 -10.71
C ASP A 56 -9.01 4.30 -10.85
N TYR A 57 -8.40 3.64 -11.83
CA TYR A 57 -8.44 2.19 -11.98
C TYR A 57 -7.19 1.49 -11.42
N GLN A 58 -6.19 2.27 -10.99
CA GLN A 58 -4.98 1.73 -10.40
C GLN A 58 -5.22 1.35 -8.93
N CYS A 59 -6.02 2.14 -8.20
CA CYS A 59 -6.45 1.86 -6.82
C CYS A 59 -5.29 1.51 -5.88
N ALA A 60 -4.16 2.23 -6.03
CA ALA A 60 -2.88 1.96 -5.37
C ALA A 60 -2.37 0.50 -5.51
N TRP A 61 -2.68 -0.15 -6.63
CA TRP A 61 -2.42 -1.57 -6.89
C TRP A 61 -3.23 -2.54 -6.02
N GLY A 62 -4.41 -2.12 -5.55
CA GLY A 62 -5.37 -2.99 -4.86
C GLY A 62 -6.01 -2.43 -3.56
N PRO A 63 -5.26 -1.79 -2.64
CA PRO A 63 -5.77 -1.44 -1.31
C PRO A 63 -6.98 -0.50 -1.28
N ILE A 64 -7.19 0.30 -2.33
CA ILE A 64 -8.24 1.33 -2.38
C ILE A 64 -9.56 0.74 -2.90
N ILE A 65 -10.09 -0.28 -2.20
CA ILE A 65 -11.35 -0.92 -2.60
C ILE A 65 -12.59 -0.09 -2.27
N LEU A 66 -12.52 0.75 -1.22
CA LEU A 66 -13.60 1.65 -0.81
C LEU A 66 -13.57 3.01 -1.51
N GLY A 67 -12.61 3.23 -2.41
CA GLY A 67 -12.30 4.56 -2.91
C GLY A 67 -11.38 5.36 -1.97
N HIS A 68 -10.84 6.45 -2.49
CA HIS A 68 -9.94 7.34 -1.76
C HIS A 68 -10.69 8.14 -0.71
N ALA A 69 -10.06 8.31 0.47
CA ALA A 69 -10.60 9.11 1.57
C ALA A 69 -12.05 8.75 1.95
N ASP A 70 -12.35 7.45 2.02
CA ASP A 70 -13.63 6.96 2.54
C ASP A 70 -13.90 7.58 3.94
N PRO A 71 -15.01 8.30 4.13
CA PRO A 71 -15.25 9.03 5.37
C PRO A 71 -15.22 8.16 6.62
N TYR A 72 -15.74 6.94 6.55
CA TYR A 72 -15.78 6.03 7.70
C TYR A 72 -14.36 5.61 8.11
N VAL A 73 -13.52 5.24 7.14
CA VAL A 73 -12.11 4.91 7.40
C VAL A 73 -11.32 6.12 7.89
N THR A 74 -11.48 7.27 7.24
CA THR A 74 -10.77 8.51 7.60
C THR A 74 -11.09 8.95 9.01
N ASP A 75 -12.37 8.97 9.40
CA ASP A 75 -12.78 9.35 10.76
C ASP A 75 -12.24 8.39 11.81
N ALA A 76 -12.25 7.08 11.54
CA ALA A 76 -11.69 6.07 12.44
C ALA A 76 -10.16 6.24 12.63
N VAL A 77 -9.43 6.53 11.56
CA VAL A 77 -7.98 6.81 11.62
C VAL A 77 -7.70 8.09 12.40
N ILE A 78 -8.46 9.17 12.17
CA ILE A 78 -8.30 10.44 12.91
C ILE A 78 -8.57 10.22 14.40
N ALA A 79 -9.63 9.49 14.76
CA ALA A 79 -9.94 9.18 16.15
C ALA A 79 -8.80 8.37 16.81
N ALA A 80 -8.31 7.33 16.15
CA ALA A 80 -7.20 6.53 16.65
C ALA A 80 -5.91 7.35 16.80
N ALA A 81 -5.60 8.23 15.85
CA ALA A 81 -4.41 9.07 15.89
C ALA A 81 -4.40 10.04 17.09
N ARG A 82 -5.57 10.52 17.52
CA ARG A 82 -5.72 11.36 18.73
C ARG A 82 -5.44 10.59 20.02
N GLU A 83 -5.56 9.26 20.01
CA GLU A 83 -5.26 8.38 21.14
C GLU A 83 -3.78 7.95 21.16
N GLY A 84 -3.03 8.23 20.09
CA GLY A 84 -1.64 7.79 19.87
C GLY A 84 -1.56 6.64 18.86
N THR A 85 -0.51 6.64 18.04
CA THR A 85 -0.38 5.74 16.88
C THR A 85 0.55 4.54 17.11
N THR A 86 1.47 4.63 18.08
CA THR A 86 2.48 3.58 18.33
C THR A 86 2.79 3.48 19.81
N PHE A 87 2.74 2.26 20.36
CA PHE A 87 2.92 2.02 21.80
C PHE A 87 4.00 0.98 22.15
N ALA A 88 4.49 0.19 21.18
CA ALA A 88 5.38 -0.95 21.42
C ALA A 88 4.85 -1.93 22.50
N MET A 89 3.52 -2.01 22.62
CA MET A 89 2.78 -2.82 23.59
C MET A 89 1.47 -3.28 22.93
N THR A 90 0.85 -4.34 23.47
CA THR A 90 -0.41 -4.85 22.94
C THR A 90 -1.55 -3.84 23.14
N GLN A 91 -2.36 -3.64 22.10
CA GLN A 91 -3.46 -2.66 22.09
C GLN A 91 -4.81 -3.31 21.73
N ARG A 92 -5.93 -2.72 22.18
CA ARG A 92 -7.27 -3.29 21.98
C ARG A 92 -7.64 -3.53 20.50
N ARG A 93 -7.36 -2.55 19.62
CA ARG A 93 -7.70 -2.55 18.19
C ARG A 93 -6.92 -3.61 17.40
N GLU A 94 -5.69 -3.99 17.79
CA GLU A 94 -5.01 -5.12 17.13
C GLU A 94 -5.69 -6.46 17.46
N VAL A 95 -6.23 -6.62 18.67
CA VAL A 95 -6.98 -7.82 19.04
C VAL A 95 -8.28 -7.87 18.25
N GLU A 96 -9.06 -6.78 18.24
CA GLU A 96 -10.33 -6.68 17.50
C GLU A 96 -10.12 -6.88 15.99
N ALA A 97 -9.06 -6.32 15.41
CA ALA A 97 -8.72 -6.52 14.01
C ALA A 97 -8.32 -7.97 13.71
N ALA A 98 -7.56 -8.61 14.59
CA ALA A 98 -7.18 -10.02 14.41
C ALA A 98 -8.40 -10.95 14.47
N GLU A 99 -9.31 -10.71 15.43
CA GLU A 99 -10.57 -11.45 15.54
C GLU A 99 -11.42 -11.31 14.28
N ALA A 100 -11.60 -10.08 13.77
CA ALA A 100 -12.37 -9.84 12.55
C ALA A 100 -11.75 -10.52 11.32
N ILE A 101 -10.41 -10.51 11.19
CA ILE A 101 -9.72 -11.16 10.07
C ILE A 101 -9.86 -12.68 10.14
N LEU A 102 -9.62 -13.28 11.30
CA LEU A 102 -9.76 -14.74 11.51
C LEU A 102 -11.21 -15.18 11.27
N ASP A 103 -12.18 -14.36 11.69
CA ASP A 103 -13.59 -14.58 11.42
C ASP A 103 -13.92 -14.51 9.92
N ALA A 104 -13.30 -13.61 9.16
CA ALA A 104 -13.54 -13.50 7.73
C ALA A 104 -12.93 -14.67 6.92
N ILE A 105 -11.72 -15.13 7.26
CA ILE A 105 -11.01 -16.14 6.46
C ILE A 105 -11.33 -17.58 6.84
N LYS A 106 -11.71 -17.85 8.10
CA LYS A 106 -12.13 -19.16 8.66
C LYS A 106 -11.16 -20.35 8.55
N TRP A 107 -10.04 -20.25 7.84
CA TRP A 107 -9.08 -21.36 7.67
C TRP A 107 -7.87 -21.29 8.60
N ALA A 108 -7.62 -20.14 9.24
CA ALA A 108 -6.50 -19.96 10.16
C ALA A 108 -6.97 -19.93 11.62
N GLU A 109 -6.17 -20.50 12.53
CA GLU A 109 -6.42 -20.44 13.97
C GLU A 109 -5.76 -19.23 14.63
N ARG A 110 -4.64 -18.75 14.06
CA ARG A 110 -3.82 -17.66 14.61
C ARG A 110 -3.20 -16.85 13.49
N MET A 111 -2.87 -15.60 13.78
CA MET A 111 -2.19 -14.70 12.86
C MET A 111 -1.17 -13.80 13.57
N ARG A 112 -0.37 -13.09 12.78
CA ARG A 112 0.52 -12.01 13.25
C ARG A 112 0.53 -10.90 12.21
N PHE A 113 0.41 -9.65 12.67
CA PHE A 113 0.54 -8.48 11.80
C PHE A 113 1.99 -8.26 11.37
N THR A 114 2.15 -7.72 10.17
CA THR A 114 3.39 -7.21 9.58
C THR A 114 3.09 -5.85 8.94
N ASN A 115 4.12 -5.09 8.57
CA ASN A 115 3.94 -3.77 7.98
C ASN A 115 3.64 -3.84 6.47
N THR A 116 4.09 -4.90 5.80
CA THR A 116 3.96 -5.06 4.35
C THR A 116 3.64 -6.50 3.95
N GLY A 117 3.19 -6.68 2.70
CA GLY A 117 3.04 -7.99 2.07
C GLY A 117 4.37 -8.74 1.92
N THR A 118 5.47 -8.04 1.61
CA THR A 118 6.83 -8.62 1.54
C THR A 118 7.25 -9.20 2.89
N GLU A 119 7.02 -8.49 3.99
CA GLU A 119 7.30 -9.02 5.33
C GLU A 119 6.43 -10.25 5.64
N ALA A 120 5.15 -10.23 5.26
CA ALA A 120 4.24 -11.36 5.48
C ALA A 120 4.74 -12.62 4.76
N THR A 121 5.10 -12.53 3.48
CA THR A 121 5.62 -13.67 2.69
C THR A 121 6.98 -14.14 3.22
N MET A 122 7.88 -13.21 3.59
CA MET A 122 9.15 -13.54 4.22
C MET A 122 8.97 -14.33 5.54
N HIS A 123 8.03 -13.91 6.39
CA HIS A 123 7.72 -14.61 7.63
C HIS A 123 7.08 -15.97 7.38
N ALA A 124 6.16 -16.07 6.42
CA ALA A 124 5.54 -17.34 6.04
C ALA A 124 6.58 -18.37 5.55
N LEU A 125 7.53 -17.95 4.71
CA LEU A 125 8.63 -18.81 4.26
C LEU A 125 9.51 -19.28 5.41
N ARG A 126 9.88 -18.37 6.32
CA ARG A 126 10.68 -18.73 7.50
C ARG A 126 9.96 -19.72 8.40
N LEU A 127 8.66 -19.52 8.62
CA LEU A 127 7.82 -20.43 9.41
C LEU A 127 7.72 -21.81 8.75
N ALA A 128 7.44 -21.87 7.45
CA ALA A 128 7.31 -23.12 6.71
C ALA A 128 8.61 -23.95 6.75
N ARG A 129 9.76 -23.30 6.55
CA ARG A 129 11.07 -23.97 6.65
C ARG A 129 11.35 -24.49 8.05
N GLY A 130 11.12 -23.66 9.08
CA GLY A 130 11.34 -24.05 10.48
C GLY A 130 10.44 -25.20 10.91
N TRP A 131 9.19 -25.22 10.45
CA TRP A 131 8.26 -26.31 10.74
C TRP A 131 8.59 -27.60 9.98
N ALA A 132 8.90 -27.50 8.68
CA ALA A 132 9.15 -28.68 7.84
C ALA A 132 10.59 -29.21 7.91
N ASN A 133 11.53 -28.42 8.44
CA ASN A 133 12.97 -28.63 8.37
C ASN A 133 13.47 -28.92 6.94
N ARG A 134 13.06 -28.07 6.00
CA ARG A 134 13.39 -28.17 4.57
C ARG A 134 13.79 -26.81 4.01
N ASP A 135 14.75 -26.80 3.10
CA ASP A 135 15.28 -25.55 2.53
C ASP A 135 14.54 -25.09 1.28
N LEU A 136 14.13 -26.04 0.45
CA LEU A 136 13.56 -25.73 -0.86
C LEU A 136 12.11 -25.25 -0.75
N VAL A 137 11.79 -24.25 -1.56
CA VAL A 137 10.46 -23.66 -1.68
C VAL A 137 10.10 -23.67 -3.16
N VAL A 138 8.87 -24.07 -3.48
CA VAL A 138 8.35 -24.00 -4.84
C VAL A 138 7.67 -22.66 -5.05
N LYS A 139 7.99 -21.97 -6.14
CA LYS A 139 7.25 -20.81 -6.65
C LYS A 139 6.92 -21.00 -8.12
N PHE A 140 5.90 -20.29 -8.58
CA PHE A 140 5.50 -20.30 -9.99
C PHE A 140 6.13 -19.12 -10.74
N GLU A 141 6.44 -19.32 -12.02
CA GLU A 141 6.87 -18.26 -12.92
C GLU A 141 5.81 -17.14 -12.98
N GLY A 142 6.25 -15.87 -13.05
CA GLY A 142 5.35 -14.71 -13.07
C GLY A 142 4.71 -14.30 -11.74
N ALA A 143 4.74 -15.15 -10.70
CA ALA A 143 4.18 -14.80 -9.39
C ALA A 143 5.05 -13.76 -8.65
N TYR A 144 4.40 -12.75 -8.07
CA TYR A 144 5.01 -11.69 -7.25
C TYR A 144 4.64 -11.91 -5.77
N HIS A 145 5.65 -11.90 -4.90
CA HIS A 145 5.50 -12.15 -3.46
C HIS A 145 6.22 -11.11 -2.61
N GLY A 146 6.33 -9.88 -3.13
CA GLY A 146 7.18 -8.84 -2.55
C GLY A 146 8.47 -8.66 -3.32
#